data_AF-A0A2N0QS91-F1
#
_entry.id   AF-A0A2N0QS91-F1
#
_cell.length_a   1.000
_cell.length_b   1.000
_cell.length_c   1.000
_cell.angle_alpha   90.00
_cell.angle_beta   90.00
_cell.angle_gamma   90.00
#
_symmetry.space_group_name_H-M   'P 1'
#
loop_
_entity.id
_entity.type
_entity.pdbx_description
1 polymer ?
#
loop_
_entity_poly.entity_id
_entity_poly.type
_entity_poly.pdbx_seq_one_letter_code
_entity_poly.pdbx_strand_id
1 'polypeptide(L)'
;MDISSIKGSGAPLTDNEKLMVIKVYNYFSGANSKKEDHQKVTLRKHVAEVLGIGECTVGRVQEIIDWLHAHDIAFSDELRKPELLELVRMNKEKVPFACVKIAKQYEHEVNFTLPYHCELQPIEVVWSVVKGEVARSSPHPNLLSVRNTLLNAFKEKISSKVIVGLWRRAIKNTKEYFESDENIQFTNDEFDAYSSFDDDHVI
;
A
#
# COMPACT_ATOMS: atom_id res chain seq x y z
N MET A 1 5.63 30.24 50.32
CA MET A 1 4.95 29.32 49.40
C MET A 1 6.04 28.71 48.53
N ASP A 2 6.44 27.49 48.86
CA ASP A 2 7.58 26.81 48.24
C ASP A 2 7.20 26.17 46.91
N ILE A 3 7.98 26.47 45.87
CA ILE A 3 7.88 25.90 44.54
C ILE A 3 8.79 24.68 44.50
N SER A 4 8.34 23.54 45.01
CA SER A 4 9.08 22.28 44.84
C SER A 4 8.18 21.05 45.01
N SER A 5 7.41 20.70 43.97
CA SER A 5 7.03 19.29 43.77
C SER A 5 6.44 19.02 42.39
N ILE A 6 7.33 18.86 41.40
CA ILE A 6 7.04 18.02 40.23
C ILE A 6 8.27 17.14 40.00
N LYS A 7 8.45 16.13 40.86
CA LYS A 7 9.35 15.01 40.55
C LYS A 7 8.54 13.97 39.80
N GLY A 8 8.61 14.04 38.47
CA GLY A 8 8.14 12.97 37.61
C GLY A 8 8.91 11.68 37.94
N SER A 9 8.20 10.70 38.48
CA SER A 9 8.70 9.33 38.67
C SER A 9 8.80 8.65 37.29
N GLY A 10 9.88 8.92 36.56
CA GLY A 10 10.25 8.11 35.40
C GLY A 10 11.09 6.93 35.86
N ALA A 11 10.56 5.71 35.75
CA ALA A 11 11.36 4.51 35.95
C ALA A 11 12.59 4.55 35.03
N PRO A 12 13.78 4.11 35.49
CA PRO A 12 14.95 4.05 34.62
C PRO A 12 14.65 3.17 33.41
N LEU A 13 15.04 3.62 32.22
CA LEU A 13 14.93 2.83 30.99
C LEU A 13 15.61 1.47 31.19
N THR A 14 14.95 0.41 30.74
CA THR A 14 15.53 -0.92 30.64
C THR A 14 16.65 -0.93 29.58
N ASP A 15 17.54 -1.91 29.65
CA ASP A 15 18.68 -1.96 28.71
C ASP A 15 18.22 -2.18 27.25
N ASN A 16 17.08 -2.84 27.05
CA ASN A 16 16.46 -2.98 25.74
C ASN A 16 15.90 -1.66 25.21
N GLU A 17 15.30 -0.83 26.07
CA GLU A 17 14.80 0.50 25.69
C GLU A 17 15.96 1.45 25.38
N LYS A 18 17.04 1.41 26.16
CA LYS A 18 18.28 2.15 25.84
C LYS A 18 18.85 1.71 24.49
N LEU A 19 18.88 0.41 24.23
CA LEU A 19 19.38 -0.14 22.96
C LEU A 19 18.52 0.28 21.77
N MET A 20 17.18 0.30 21.93
CA MET A 20 16.25 0.84 20.93
C MET A 20 16.53 2.32 20.64
N VAL A 21 16.65 3.15 21.68
CA VAL A 21 16.93 4.59 21.54
C VAL A 21 18.25 4.82 20.80
N ILE A 22 19.30 4.06 21.13
CA ILE A 22 20.59 4.13 20.45
C ILE A 22 20.49 3.69 18.98
N LYS A 23 19.78 2.59 18.68
CA LYS A 23 19.60 2.12 17.29
C LYS A 23 18.83 3.14 16.45
N VAL A 24 17.77 3.73 17.01
CA VAL A 24 16.97 4.77 16.36
C VAL A 24 17.82 6.02 16.12
N TYR A 25 18.58 6.46 17.12
CA TYR A 25 19.50 7.60 16.97
C TYR A 25 20.57 7.35 15.90
N ASN A 26 21.17 6.16 15.86
CA ASN A 26 22.18 5.80 14.87
C ASN A 26 21.58 5.69 13.46
N TYR A 27 20.34 5.19 13.34
CA TYR A 27 19.61 5.18 12.07
C TYR A 27 19.39 6.61 11.56
N PHE A 28 18.88 7.52 12.40
CA PHE A 28 18.63 8.91 12.01
C PHE A 28 19.92 9.71 11.80
N SER A 29 20.96 9.49 12.62
CA SER A 29 22.27 10.12 12.41
C SER A 29 22.95 9.59 11.14
N GLY A 30 22.86 8.30 10.86
CA GLY A 30 23.34 7.70 9.62
C GLY A 30 22.59 8.23 8.40
N ALA A 31 21.26 8.33 8.48
CA ALA A 31 20.40 8.92 7.45
C ALA A 31 20.70 10.41 7.23
N ASN A 32 20.96 11.17 8.29
CA ASN A 32 21.31 12.60 8.20
C ASN A 32 22.78 12.84 7.77
N SER A 33 23.66 11.85 7.95
CA SER A 33 25.06 11.91 7.47
C SER A 33 25.20 11.60 5.99
N LYS A 34 24.19 10.96 5.39
CA LYS A 34 24.02 10.91 3.94
C LYS A 34 23.56 12.29 3.45
N LYS A 35 24.46 13.27 3.52
CA LYS A 35 24.50 14.32 2.51
C LYS A 35 24.99 13.65 1.23
N GLU A 36 24.14 12.82 0.63
CA GLU A 36 24.20 12.71 -0.81
C GLU A 36 24.02 14.14 -1.34
N ASP A 37 24.88 14.52 -2.26
CA ASP A 37 24.88 15.80 -2.94
C ASP A 37 23.54 15.93 -3.68
N HIS A 38 22.49 16.32 -2.95
CA HIS A 38 21.14 16.42 -3.46
C HIS A 38 21.08 17.68 -4.31
N GLN A 39 21.59 17.56 -5.53
CA GLN A 39 21.22 18.40 -6.65
C GLN A 39 19.69 18.34 -6.78
N LYS A 40 18.98 19.25 -6.10
CA LYS A 40 17.50 19.35 -5.94
C LYS A 40 16.72 18.48 -6.93
N VAL A 41 16.58 17.20 -6.61
CA VAL A 41 15.86 16.23 -7.44
C VAL A 41 14.39 16.34 -7.03
N THR A 42 13.53 16.73 -7.97
CA THR A 42 12.08 16.80 -7.74
C THR A 42 11.53 15.41 -7.41
N LEU A 43 10.45 15.34 -6.59
CA LEU A 43 9.78 14.08 -6.26
C LEU A 43 9.48 13.21 -7.49
N ARG A 44 9.19 13.84 -8.64
CA ARG A 44 9.00 13.17 -9.92
C ARG A 44 10.23 12.41 -10.39
N LYS A 45 11.43 12.97 -10.24
CA LYS A 45 12.69 12.34 -10.65
C LYS A 45 13.12 11.22 -9.68
N HIS A 46 12.82 11.33 -8.39
CA HIS A 46 13.05 10.23 -7.45
C HIS A 46 12.05 9.07 -7.65
N VAL A 47 10.78 9.38 -7.88
CA VAL A 47 9.76 8.38 -8.24
C VAL A 47 10.08 7.74 -9.60
N ALA A 48 10.60 8.52 -10.55
CA ALA A 48 11.12 8.04 -11.83
C ALA A 48 12.30 7.07 -11.68
N GLU A 49 13.30 7.38 -10.83
CA GLU A 49 14.44 6.48 -10.58
C GLU A 49 14.00 5.18 -9.88
N VAL A 50 13.09 5.27 -8.90
CA VAL A 50 12.60 4.11 -8.16
C VAL A 50 11.72 3.19 -9.04
N LEU A 51 10.94 3.78 -9.96
CA LEU A 51 10.08 3.02 -10.88
C LEU A 51 10.77 2.69 -12.22
N GLY A 52 11.91 3.31 -12.53
CA GLY A 52 12.63 3.20 -13.81
C GLY A 52 11.98 3.97 -14.98
N ILE A 53 11.33 5.10 -14.72
CA ILE A 53 10.52 5.87 -15.68
C ILE A 53 11.06 7.30 -15.77
N GLY A 54 12.11 7.56 -16.59
CA GLY A 54 12.82 8.87 -16.74
C GLY A 54 11.95 10.05 -17.22
N GLU A 55 12.51 11.27 -17.48
CA GLU A 55 12.06 12.57 -18.15
C GLU A 55 11.66 12.51 -19.66
N CYS A 56 10.63 13.21 -20.22
CA CYS A 56 9.97 13.00 -21.56
C CYS A 56 10.88 13.02 -22.83
N THR A 57 10.55 12.55 -24.05
CA THR A 57 9.45 11.78 -24.70
C THR A 57 9.99 10.82 -25.79
N VAL A 58 11.13 11.09 -26.43
CA VAL A 58 11.78 10.21 -27.44
C VAL A 58 12.85 9.31 -26.81
N GLY A 59 13.67 9.85 -25.89
CA GLY A 59 14.65 9.06 -25.13
C GLY A 59 14.00 7.94 -24.31
N ARG A 60 12.84 8.21 -23.71
CA ARG A 60 12.07 7.18 -22.97
C ARG A 60 11.53 6.05 -23.84
N VAL A 61 11.17 6.32 -25.09
CA VAL A 61 10.65 5.26 -25.99
C VAL A 61 11.79 4.37 -26.43
N GLN A 62 12.94 4.98 -26.74
CA GLN A 62 14.15 4.21 -27.02
C GLN A 62 14.59 3.37 -25.82
N GLU A 63 14.54 3.90 -24.59
CA GLU A 63 14.82 3.13 -23.37
C GLU A 63 13.88 1.91 -23.21
N ILE A 64 12.60 2.06 -23.57
CA ILE A 64 11.63 0.95 -23.55
C ILE A 64 11.98 -0.09 -24.61
N ILE A 65 12.31 0.34 -25.82
CA ILE A 65 12.72 -0.51 -26.93
C ILE A 65 14.02 -1.25 -26.60
N ASP A 66 15.02 -0.56 -26.07
CA ASP A 66 16.31 -1.12 -25.65
C ASP A 66 16.10 -2.18 -24.56
N TRP A 67 15.17 -1.93 -23.61
CA TRP A 67 14.80 -2.92 -22.60
C TRP A 67 14.13 -4.15 -23.23
N LEU A 68 13.19 -3.96 -24.17
CA LEU A 68 12.52 -5.07 -24.87
C LEU A 68 13.51 -5.92 -25.68
N HIS A 69 14.45 -5.28 -26.39
CA HIS A 69 15.54 -5.98 -27.09
C HIS A 69 16.47 -6.73 -26.14
N ALA A 70 16.84 -6.12 -25.01
CA ALA A 70 17.70 -6.76 -24.02
C ALA A 70 17.06 -8.00 -23.36
N HIS A 71 15.73 -8.10 -23.38
CA HIS A 71 14.96 -9.24 -22.86
C HIS A 71 14.41 -10.16 -23.97
N ASP A 72 14.82 -9.94 -25.22
CA ASP A 72 14.43 -10.74 -26.40
C ASP A 72 12.90 -10.81 -26.63
N ILE A 73 12.21 -9.69 -26.39
CA ILE A 73 10.76 -9.57 -26.56
C ILE A 73 10.46 -8.95 -27.93
N ALA A 74 9.77 -9.69 -28.79
CA ALA A 74 9.32 -9.18 -30.09
C ALA A 74 8.20 -8.14 -29.92
N PHE A 75 8.32 -7.04 -30.66
CA PHE A 75 7.31 -5.98 -30.74
C PHE A 75 7.25 -5.42 -32.18
N SER A 76 6.15 -4.74 -32.53
CA SER A 76 5.99 -4.09 -33.85
C SER A 76 6.43 -2.63 -33.77
N ASP A 77 7.05 -2.11 -34.83
CA ASP A 77 7.44 -0.70 -34.96
C ASP A 77 6.22 0.25 -35.00
N GLU A 78 5.02 -0.31 -35.21
CA GLU A 78 3.75 0.44 -35.21
C GLU A 78 3.22 0.68 -33.79
N LEU A 79 3.77 0.01 -32.77
CA LEU A 79 3.30 0.13 -31.39
C LEU A 79 3.63 1.51 -30.81
N ARG A 80 2.60 2.11 -30.23
CA ARG A 80 2.70 3.35 -29.49
C ARG A 80 3.30 3.07 -28.13
N LYS A 81 3.92 4.11 -27.55
CA LYS A 81 4.51 4.08 -26.22
C LYS A 81 3.70 3.36 -25.12
N PRO A 82 2.37 3.57 -24.95
CA PRO A 82 1.61 2.84 -23.93
C PRO A 82 1.57 1.32 -24.17
N GLU A 83 1.52 0.89 -25.42
CA GLU A 83 1.51 -0.54 -25.78
C GLU A 83 2.88 -1.18 -25.54
N LEU A 84 3.97 -0.46 -25.88
CA LEU A 84 5.33 -0.86 -25.52
C LEU A 84 5.54 -0.94 -24.00
N LEU A 85 4.99 0.02 -23.24
CA LEU A 85 5.02 -0.02 -21.77
C LEU A 85 4.24 -1.20 -21.20
N GLU A 86 3.12 -1.56 -21.81
CA GLU A 86 2.35 -2.72 -21.39
C GLU A 86 3.13 -4.02 -21.63
N LEU A 87 3.82 -4.14 -22.78
CA LEU A 87 4.73 -5.26 -23.03
C LEU A 87 5.83 -5.35 -21.98
N VAL A 88 6.45 -4.23 -21.60
CA VAL A 88 7.42 -4.21 -20.50
C VAL A 88 6.76 -4.66 -19.20
N ARG A 89 5.57 -4.14 -18.86
CA ARG A 89 4.85 -4.48 -17.63
C ARG A 89 4.52 -5.97 -17.54
N MET A 90 4.13 -6.58 -18.66
CA MET A 90 3.78 -8.00 -18.74
C MET A 90 5.01 -8.91 -18.59
N ASN A 91 6.16 -8.51 -19.15
CA ASN A 91 7.37 -9.33 -19.20
C ASN A 91 8.38 -9.03 -18.09
N LYS A 92 8.30 -7.85 -17.46
CA LYS A 92 9.20 -7.49 -16.36
C LYS A 92 8.97 -8.43 -15.20
N GLU A 93 10.06 -9.03 -14.71
CA GLU A 93 10.02 -9.87 -13.52
C GLU A 93 9.35 -9.09 -12.39
N LYS A 94 8.21 -9.61 -11.93
CA LYS A 94 7.49 -9.02 -10.81
C LYS A 94 8.31 -9.28 -9.57
N VAL A 95 9.17 -8.32 -9.20
CA VAL A 95 9.97 -8.40 -7.96
C VAL A 95 8.97 -8.62 -6.82
N PRO A 96 8.97 -9.79 -6.16
CA PRO A 96 7.96 -10.05 -5.15
C PRO A 96 8.25 -9.14 -3.96
N PHE A 97 7.18 -8.48 -3.48
CA PHE A 97 7.27 -7.63 -2.29
C PHE A 97 7.97 -8.38 -1.15
N ALA A 98 8.71 -7.66 -0.31
CA ALA A 98 9.44 -8.28 0.81
C ALA A 98 8.51 -9.14 1.69
N CYS A 99 7.26 -8.71 1.88
CA CYS A 99 6.24 -9.49 2.60
C CYS A 99 5.91 -10.84 1.93
N VAL A 100 5.86 -10.91 0.60
CA VAL A 100 5.63 -12.17 -0.14
C VAL A 100 6.81 -13.11 0.03
N LYS A 101 8.05 -12.57 -0.05
CA LYS A 101 9.27 -13.37 0.17
C LYS A 101 9.29 -13.95 1.59
N ILE A 102 8.99 -13.12 2.59
CA ILE A 102 8.94 -13.55 4.00
C ILE A 102 7.83 -14.59 4.20
N ALA A 103 6.60 -14.34 3.72
CA ALA A 103 5.51 -15.30 3.84
C ALA A 103 5.87 -16.67 3.24
N LYS A 104 6.48 -16.68 2.04
CA LYS A 104 6.93 -17.90 1.38
C LYS A 104 8.00 -18.66 2.19
N GLN A 105 8.91 -17.96 2.88
CA GLN A 105 9.90 -18.59 3.77
C GLN A 105 9.25 -19.38 4.92
N TYR A 106 8.06 -18.98 5.34
CA TYR A 106 7.27 -19.65 6.37
C TYR A 106 6.14 -20.52 5.80
N GLU A 107 6.25 -20.92 4.52
CA GLU A 107 5.25 -21.77 3.84
C GLU A 107 3.84 -21.17 3.81
N HIS A 108 3.75 -19.83 3.77
CA HIS A 108 2.52 -19.10 3.63
C HIS A 108 2.37 -18.51 2.23
N GLU A 109 1.14 -18.52 1.72
CA GLU A 109 0.74 -17.87 0.48
C GLU A 109 0.13 -16.49 0.79
N VAL A 110 0.49 -15.48 -0.01
CA VAL A 110 -0.06 -14.13 0.10
C VAL A 110 -1.06 -13.91 -1.00
N ASN A 111 -2.33 -13.76 -0.61
CA ASN A 111 -3.40 -13.38 -1.53
C ASN A 111 -3.56 -11.87 -1.55
N PHE A 112 -3.62 -11.30 -2.76
CA PHE A 112 -3.88 -9.88 -2.96
C PHE A 112 -5.37 -9.67 -3.20
N THR A 113 -5.89 -8.60 -2.62
CA THR A 113 -7.25 -8.10 -2.90
C THR A 113 -7.12 -6.95 -3.89
N LEU A 114 -8.12 -6.79 -4.76
CA LEU A 114 -8.14 -5.67 -5.68
C LEU A 114 -8.18 -4.33 -4.89
N PRO A 115 -7.57 -3.26 -5.41
CA PRO A 115 -7.64 -1.95 -4.79
C PRO A 115 -9.10 -1.51 -4.58
N TYR A 116 -9.39 -0.81 -3.47
CA TYR A 116 -10.71 -0.24 -3.14
C TYR A 116 -11.83 -1.23 -2.74
N HIS A 117 -11.51 -2.50 -2.51
CA HIS A 117 -12.48 -3.52 -2.11
C HIS A 117 -12.32 -3.95 -0.64
N CYS A 118 -12.56 -3.03 0.30
CA CYS A 118 -12.37 -3.28 1.73
C CYS A 118 -13.35 -4.34 2.29
N GLU A 119 -14.49 -4.54 1.63
CA GLU A 119 -15.47 -5.59 1.94
C GLU A 119 -14.94 -7.01 1.72
N LEU A 120 -13.86 -7.16 0.94
CA LEU A 120 -13.16 -8.43 0.73
C LEU A 120 -12.10 -8.71 1.80
N GLN A 121 -11.87 -7.76 2.72
CA GLN A 121 -10.86 -7.84 3.75
C GLN A 121 -11.53 -7.98 5.14
N PRO A 122 -11.72 -9.19 5.68
CA PRO A 122 -12.39 -9.42 6.96
C PRO A 122 -11.86 -8.57 8.13
N ILE A 123 -10.56 -8.25 8.11
CA ILE A 123 -9.90 -7.45 9.14
C ILE A 123 -10.46 -6.02 9.25
N GLU A 124 -10.97 -5.44 8.16
CA GLU A 124 -11.59 -4.11 8.16
C GLU A 124 -12.88 -4.10 8.98
N VAL A 125 -13.66 -5.18 8.90
CA VAL A 125 -14.88 -5.34 9.71
C VAL A 125 -14.53 -5.57 11.18
N VAL A 126 -13.49 -6.36 11.48
CA VAL A 126 -12.97 -6.53 12.85
C VAL A 126 -12.59 -5.17 13.44
N TRP A 127 -11.82 -4.36 12.70
CA TRP A 127 -11.44 -3.02 13.14
C TRP A 127 -12.65 -2.10 13.34
N SER A 128 -13.65 -2.19 12.48
CA SER A 128 -14.88 -1.41 12.62
C SER A 128 -15.60 -1.71 13.94
N VAL A 129 -15.70 -2.99 14.31
CA VAL A 129 -16.29 -3.43 15.59
C VAL A 129 -15.48 -2.92 16.78
N VAL A 130 -14.16 -3.14 16.78
CA VAL A 130 -13.27 -2.78 17.88
C VAL A 130 -13.22 -1.26 18.07
N LYS A 131 -13.05 -0.49 16.99
CA LYS A 131 -13.08 0.99 17.06
C LYS A 131 -14.42 1.50 17.58
N GLY A 132 -15.52 0.89 17.18
CA GLY A 132 -16.85 1.23 17.70
C GLY A 132 -16.98 1.00 19.21
N GLU A 133 -16.38 -0.07 19.73
CA GLU A 133 -16.35 -0.35 21.18
C GLU A 133 -15.53 0.69 21.94
N VAL A 134 -14.35 1.02 21.43
CA VAL A 134 -13.49 2.06 22.01
C VAL A 134 -14.21 3.41 21.99
N ALA A 135 -14.88 3.79 20.89
CA ALA A 135 -15.62 5.05 20.84
C ALA A 135 -16.75 5.11 21.87
N ARG A 136 -17.50 4.01 22.06
CA ARG A 136 -18.62 3.91 23.02
C ARG A 136 -18.17 3.88 24.49
N SER A 137 -16.95 3.42 24.75
CA SER A 137 -16.39 3.33 26.12
C SER A 137 -15.70 4.62 26.56
N SER A 138 -15.83 5.71 25.80
CA SER A 138 -15.26 7.02 26.12
C SER A 138 -15.94 7.66 27.35
N PRO A 139 -15.25 8.56 28.09
CA PRO A 139 -13.92 9.12 27.85
C PRO A 139 -12.76 8.22 28.31
N HIS A 140 -11.62 8.34 27.62
CA HIS A 140 -10.37 7.63 27.96
C HIS A 140 -9.35 8.63 28.51
N PRO A 141 -8.89 8.50 29.76
CA PRO A 141 -7.99 9.48 30.37
C PRO A 141 -6.58 9.51 29.76
N ASN A 142 -6.13 8.43 29.12
CA ASN A 142 -4.79 8.34 28.51
C ASN A 142 -4.69 7.18 27.49
N LEU A 143 -3.58 7.09 26.75
CA LEU A 143 -3.38 6.04 25.76
C LEU A 143 -3.33 4.62 26.34
N LEU A 144 -2.95 4.44 27.61
CA LEU A 144 -2.99 3.13 28.27
C LEU A 144 -4.43 2.66 28.45
N SER A 145 -5.33 3.56 28.84
CA SER A 145 -6.76 3.24 28.93
C SER A 145 -7.35 2.88 27.56
N VAL A 146 -6.97 3.60 26.49
CA VAL A 146 -7.38 3.26 25.11
C VAL A 146 -6.87 1.87 24.72
N ARG A 147 -5.58 1.57 24.98
CA ARG A 147 -4.98 0.26 24.70
C ARG A 147 -5.72 -0.86 25.44
N ASN A 148 -6.02 -0.66 26.72
CA ASN A 148 -6.71 -1.67 27.53
C ASN A 148 -8.15 -1.90 27.04
N THR A 149 -8.88 -0.84 26.72
CA THR A 149 -10.21 -0.93 26.11
C THR A 149 -10.16 -1.67 24.77
N LEU A 150 -9.17 -1.37 23.92
CA LEU A 150 -8.97 -2.04 22.64
C LEU A 150 -8.71 -3.53 22.82
N LEU A 151 -7.80 -3.92 23.72
CA LEU A 151 -7.51 -5.33 24.01
C LEU A 151 -8.74 -6.06 24.56
N ASN A 152 -9.51 -5.41 25.44
CA ASN A 152 -10.75 -5.96 25.95
C ASN A 152 -11.81 -6.12 24.84
N ALA A 153 -11.94 -5.13 23.95
CA ALA A 153 -12.85 -5.20 22.82
C ALA A 153 -12.52 -6.37 21.87
N PHE A 154 -11.24 -6.60 21.59
CA PHE A 154 -10.81 -7.79 20.83
C PHE A 154 -11.24 -9.08 21.54
N LYS A 155 -10.96 -9.19 22.85
CA LYS A 155 -11.27 -10.38 23.64
C LYS A 155 -12.78 -10.66 23.72
N GLU A 156 -13.58 -9.63 23.98
CA GLU A 156 -15.01 -9.79 24.29
C GLU A 156 -15.90 -9.78 23.03
N LYS A 157 -15.51 -9.07 21.97
CA LYS A 157 -16.33 -8.93 20.75
C LYS A 157 -15.89 -9.82 19.61
N ILE A 158 -14.60 -10.16 19.53
CA ILE A 158 -14.05 -10.90 18.38
C ILE A 158 -13.85 -12.37 18.77
N SER A 159 -14.97 -13.10 18.78
CA SER A 159 -14.94 -14.56 19.00
C SER A 159 -14.60 -15.32 17.71
N SER A 160 -14.18 -16.59 17.84
CA SER A 160 -13.95 -17.47 16.69
C SER A 160 -15.18 -17.57 15.78
N LYS A 161 -16.40 -17.55 16.34
CA LYS A 161 -17.65 -17.56 15.56
C LYS A 161 -17.78 -16.29 14.69
N VAL A 162 -17.40 -15.14 15.23
CA VAL A 162 -17.40 -13.87 14.49
C VAL A 162 -16.36 -13.92 13.37
N ILE A 163 -15.12 -14.33 13.67
CA ILE A 163 -14.04 -14.46 12.68
C ILE A 163 -14.47 -15.36 11.51
N VAL A 164 -14.99 -16.55 11.81
CA VAL A 164 -15.47 -17.49 10.80
C VAL A 164 -16.64 -16.91 10.00
N GLY A 165 -17.55 -16.18 10.65
CA GLY A 165 -18.66 -15.50 9.98
C GLY A 165 -18.17 -14.43 9.00
N LEU A 166 -17.20 -13.61 9.39
CA LEU A 166 -16.59 -12.59 8.54
C LEU A 166 -15.83 -13.21 7.37
N TRP A 167 -15.11 -14.30 7.61
CA TRP A 167 -14.41 -15.04 6.55
C TRP A 167 -15.39 -15.58 5.49
N ARG A 168 -16.48 -16.23 5.92
CA ARG A 168 -17.52 -16.70 5.00
C ARG A 168 -18.16 -15.56 4.21
N ARG A 169 -18.35 -14.40 4.83
CA ARG A 169 -18.88 -13.21 4.16
C ARG A 169 -17.93 -12.70 3.08
N ALA A 170 -16.64 -12.59 3.37
CA ALA A 170 -15.65 -12.18 2.39
C ALA A 170 -15.59 -13.17 1.20
N ILE A 171 -15.63 -14.48 1.46
CA ILE A 171 -15.72 -15.48 0.39
C ILE A 171 -16.98 -15.29 -0.45
N LYS A 172 -18.13 -15.07 0.19
CA LYS A 172 -19.40 -14.84 -0.50
C LYS A 172 -19.31 -13.61 -1.42
N ASN A 173 -18.86 -12.48 -0.88
CA ASN A 173 -18.69 -11.25 -1.65
C ASN A 173 -17.72 -11.47 -2.82
N THR A 174 -16.61 -12.17 -2.59
CA THR A 174 -15.62 -12.47 -3.65
C THR A 174 -16.26 -13.22 -4.82
N LYS A 175 -17.16 -14.18 -4.55
CA LYS A 175 -17.89 -14.90 -5.60
C LYS A 175 -18.85 -14.02 -6.36
N GLU A 176 -19.60 -13.17 -5.65
CA GLU A 176 -20.53 -12.22 -6.28
C GLU A 176 -19.78 -11.25 -7.22
N TYR A 177 -18.58 -10.79 -6.83
CA TYR A 177 -17.74 -9.98 -7.71
C TYR A 177 -17.30 -10.74 -8.96
N PHE A 178 -16.84 -11.98 -8.81
CA PHE A 178 -16.41 -12.81 -9.93
C PHE A 178 -17.54 -13.03 -10.94
N GLU A 179 -18.74 -13.37 -10.46
CA GLU A 179 -19.94 -13.53 -11.30
C GLU A 179 -20.37 -12.22 -11.98
N SER A 180 -20.22 -11.07 -11.30
CA SER A 180 -20.55 -9.76 -11.90
C SER A 180 -19.55 -9.34 -12.99
N ASP A 181 -18.27 -9.66 -12.83
CA ASP A 181 -17.21 -9.31 -13.80
C ASP A 181 -17.31 -10.16 -15.06
N GLU A 182 -17.64 -11.46 -14.92
CA GLU A 182 -17.95 -12.33 -16.07
C GLU A 182 -19.14 -11.79 -16.89
N ASN A 183 -20.15 -11.21 -16.24
CA ASN A 183 -21.29 -10.62 -16.94
C ASN A 183 -20.97 -9.29 -17.66
N ILE A 184 -19.93 -8.56 -17.22
CA ILE A 184 -19.48 -7.32 -17.88
C ILE A 184 -18.65 -7.64 -19.13
N GLN A 185 -17.91 -8.76 -19.15
CA GLN A 185 -17.14 -9.18 -20.34
C GLN A 185 -18.04 -9.54 -21.54
N PHE A 186 -19.31 -9.90 -21.33
CA PHE A 186 -20.25 -10.19 -22.41
C PHE A 186 -20.88 -8.94 -23.06
N THR A 187 -20.61 -7.73 -22.56
CA THR A 187 -21.24 -6.49 -23.09
C THR A 187 -20.29 -5.52 -23.81
N ASN A 188 -19.04 -5.89 -24.06
CA ASN A 188 -18.04 -4.99 -24.67
C ASN A 188 -17.93 -5.07 -26.21
N ASP A 189 -19.04 -5.36 -26.91
CA ASP A 189 -19.14 -5.28 -28.38
C ASP A 189 -19.65 -3.90 -28.88
N GLU A 190 -19.36 -2.81 -28.17
CA GLU A 190 -19.60 -1.45 -28.69
C GLU A 190 -18.33 -0.61 -28.58
N PHE A 191 -17.44 -0.86 -29.54
CA PHE A 191 -16.38 0.04 -29.96
C PHE A 191 -17.02 1.30 -30.55
N ASP A 192 -17.35 2.28 -29.70
CA ASP A 192 -17.71 3.61 -30.20
C ASP A 192 -16.46 4.46 -30.39
N ALA A 193 -16.08 4.50 -31.65
CA ALA A 193 -15.05 5.34 -32.23
C ALA A 193 -15.35 6.84 -32.02
N TYR A 194 -14.26 7.59 -31.81
CA TYR A 194 -14.04 8.97 -32.26
C TYR A 194 -15.26 9.89 -32.44
N SER A 195 -15.36 10.91 -31.60
CA SER A 195 -15.65 12.24 -32.13
C SER A 195 -14.80 13.29 -31.42
N SER A 196 -13.81 13.78 -32.17
CA SER A 196 -13.16 15.06 -31.97
C SER A 196 -14.21 16.16 -32.11
N PHE A 197 -14.37 17.00 -31.10
CA PHE A 197 -15.03 18.29 -31.27
C PHE A 197 -14.20 19.36 -30.55
N ASP A 198 -13.39 20.04 -31.35
CA ASP A 198 -12.99 21.42 -31.06
C ASP A 198 -14.27 22.25 -30.93
N ASP A 199 -14.35 23.10 -29.89
CA ASP A 199 -14.87 24.44 -30.08
C ASP A 199 -14.30 25.39 -29.02
N ASP A 200 -13.38 26.24 -29.48
CA ASP A 200 -13.10 27.54 -28.89
C ASP A 200 -14.40 28.35 -28.88
N HIS A 201 -14.88 28.80 -27.73
CA HIS A 201 -15.57 30.09 -27.67
C HIS A 201 -15.44 30.78 -26.31
N VAL A 202 -14.64 31.85 -26.35
CA VAL A 202 -14.76 33.13 -25.67
C VAL A 202 -16.19 33.45 -25.22
N ILE A 203 -16.37 33.78 -23.92
CA ILE A 203 -16.64 35.13 -23.35
C ILE A 203 -16.26 35.10 -21.87
#